data_AF-A0A7E4V0U3-F1
#
_entry.id   AF-A0A7E4V0U3-F1
#
_cell.length_a   1.000
_cell.length_b   1.000
_cell.length_c   1.000
_cell.angle_alpha   90.00
_cell.angle_beta   90.00
_cell.angle_gamma   90.00
#
_symmetry.space_group_name_H-M   'P 1'
#
loop_
_entity.id
_entity.type
_entity.pdbx_description
1 polymer ?
#
loop_
_entity_poly.entity_id
_entity_poly.type
_entity_poly.pdbx_seq_one_letter_code
_entity_poly.pdbx_strand_id
1 'polypeptide(L)'
;MDTEYEHWFALITNASKRLSEANTLSLGTLRIIPEFDRKSVSGVANYYVLVDRLCDAYYDSDANHLLSSEAEYTHSLEISAESAFKKPRAVSARTRIDWPARFHCNTKFMKRVWCRVIGIYTDWASHIPEVIELDDKDRTILFLERSVPVTELQVAYKAVQFNSPGIPMSGGAYFPFNAEEQKLVDANIMPYLHRLVNFLHTEIVIPVRELGLTEKEYVVMKLILFFSASSVISPKGKEIINRSRRFYRNILCKTVQEEFPHYEIDETLQRVAAIMDLLPRIEQARTIEDEDFSVMTIFNIGDMKGILPCGIFGGSGDELDTRERASVGCTREKGLMRVHPRKGPHEGAPAKRAS
;
A
#
# COMPACT_ATOMS: atom_id res chain seq x y z
N MET A 1 -30.08 13.13 0.83
CA MET A 1 -28.86 12.70 0.12
C MET A 1 -28.77 11.18 0.04
N ASP A 2 -29.42 10.38 0.90
CA ASP A 2 -29.22 8.91 0.97
C ASP A 2 -29.72 8.05 -0.21
N THR A 3 -30.71 8.50 -0.99
CA THR A 3 -31.35 7.63 -2.01
C THR A 3 -30.50 7.36 -3.24
N GLU A 4 -29.64 8.30 -3.64
CA GLU A 4 -28.72 8.11 -4.76
C GLU A 4 -27.53 7.22 -4.35
N TYR A 5 -27.12 7.30 -3.09
CA TYR A 5 -26.02 6.51 -2.54
C TYR A 5 -26.39 5.04 -2.33
N GLU A 6 -27.59 4.75 -1.83
CA GLU A 6 -28.09 3.36 -1.73
C GLU A 6 -28.24 2.73 -3.12
N HIS A 7 -28.64 3.52 -4.12
CA HIS A 7 -28.72 3.07 -5.50
C HIS A 7 -27.34 2.67 -6.05
N TRP A 8 -26.30 3.49 -5.84
CA TRP A 8 -24.93 3.15 -6.25
C TRP A 8 -24.37 1.95 -5.49
N PHE A 9 -24.63 1.83 -4.19
CA PHE A 9 -24.18 0.67 -3.42
C PHE A 9 -24.82 -0.64 -3.92
N ALA A 10 -26.11 -0.59 -4.25
CA ALA A 10 -26.82 -1.70 -4.88
C ALA A 10 -26.29 -2.00 -6.29
N LEU A 11 -25.95 -0.98 -7.08
CA LEU A 11 -25.33 -1.14 -8.40
C LEU A 11 -23.93 -1.76 -8.33
N ILE A 12 -23.09 -1.33 -7.39
CA ILE A 12 -21.74 -1.89 -7.17
C ILE A 12 -21.86 -3.37 -6.79
N THR A 13 -22.72 -3.69 -5.83
CA THR A 13 -22.96 -5.08 -5.40
C THR A 13 -23.51 -5.93 -6.56
N ASN A 14 -24.35 -5.37 -7.42
CA ASN A 14 -24.87 -6.05 -8.61
C ASN A 14 -23.84 -6.16 -9.75
N ALA A 15 -22.92 -5.21 -9.89
CA ALA A 15 -21.83 -5.24 -10.86
C ALA A 15 -20.83 -6.35 -10.53
N SER A 16 -20.50 -6.54 -9.24
CA SER A 16 -19.69 -7.67 -8.77
C SER A 16 -20.31 -9.03 -9.11
N LYS A 17 -21.64 -9.13 -9.16
CA LYS A 17 -22.35 -10.36 -9.58
C LYS A 17 -22.36 -10.58 -11.10
N ARG A 18 -22.11 -9.56 -11.92
CA ARG A 18 -22.28 -9.61 -13.39
C ARG A 18 -20.98 -9.81 -14.17
N LEU A 19 -19.82 -9.59 -13.55
CA LEU A 19 -18.51 -9.80 -14.19
C LEU A 19 -17.93 -11.14 -13.72
N SER A 20 -18.28 -12.23 -14.39
CA SER A 20 -17.64 -13.54 -14.18
C SER A 20 -16.25 -13.57 -14.82
N GLU A 21 -15.28 -14.06 -14.03
CA GLU A 21 -14.00 -14.68 -14.38
C GLU A 21 -13.09 -13.96 -15.41
N ALA A 22 -11.90 -13.57 -14.93
CA ALA A 22 -10.72 -13.17 -15.72
C ALA A 22 -10.59 -11.71 -16.20
N ASN A 23 -11.34 -10.74 -15.66
CA ASN A 23 -11.07 -9.35 -16.01
C ASN A 23 -9.85 -8.77 -15.27
N THR A 24 -8.66 -8.91 -15.86
CA THR A 24 -7.39 -8.43 -15.30
C THR A 24 -7.23 -6.91 -15.25
N LEU A 25 -8.15 -6.16 -15.87
CA LEU A 25 -8.07 -4.69 -15.92
C LEU A 25 -8.35 -4.08 -14.54
N SER A 26 -7.82 -2.88 -14.31
CA SER A 26 -8.10 -2.08 -13.12
C SER A 26 -9.55 -1.59 -13.08
N LEU A 27 -10.10 -1.38 -11.88
CA LEU A 27 -11.50 -0.93 -11.71
C LEU A 27 -11.78 0.42 -12.38
N GLY A 28 -10.82 1.34 -12.42
CA GLY A 28 -10.94 2.61 -13.14
C GLY A 28 -11.15 2.45 -14.64
N THR A 29 -10.65 1.37 -15.22
CA THR A 29 -10.86 1.05 -16.64
C THR A 29 -12.27 0.51 -16.91
N LEU A 30 -12.91 -0.09 -15.90
CA LEU A 30 -14.22 -0.72 -16.05
C LEU A 30 -15.39 0.28 -16.06
N ARG A 31 -15.14 1.54 -15.67
CA ARG A 31 -16.15 2.62 -15.66
C ARG A 31 -17.46 2.21 -14.97
N ILE A 32 -17.35 1.53 -13.83
CA ILE A 32 -18.49 1.03 -13.04
C ILE A 32 -19.27 2.18 -12.36
N ILE A 33 -18.56 3.23 -11.98
CA ILE A 33 -19.12 4.44 -11.34
C ILE A 33 -19.17 5.60 -12.36
N PRO A 34 -19.94 6.68 -12.08
CA PRO A 34 -20.05 7.83 -12.97
C PRO A 34 -18.71 8.43 -13.38
N GLU A 35 -18.67 9.09 -14.53
CA GLU A 35 -17.46 9.80 -14.97
C GLU A 35 -17.09 10.93 -14.01
N PHE A 36 -15.79 11.13 -13.84
CA PHE A 36 -15.24 12.19 -13.01
C PHE A 36 -15.63 13.58 -13.52
N ASP A 37 -16.45 14.30 -12.76
CA ASP A 37 -16.77 15.71 -13.05
C ASP A 37 -15.88 16.65 -12.23
N ARG A 38 -14.94 17.29 -12.93
CA ARG A 38 -14.01 18.26 -12.34
C ARG A 38 -14.61 19.64 -12.08
N LYS A 39 -15.84 19.91 -12.55
CA LYS A 39 -16.47 21.25 -12.48
C LYS A 39 -17.17 21.51 -11.15
N SER A 40 -17.63 20.45 -10.47
CA SER A 40 -18.31 20.55 -9.17
C SER A 40 -17.40 20.12 -8.04
N VAL A 41 -17.27 20.94 -7.00
CA VAL A 41 -16.46 20.64 -5.81
C VAL A 41 -16.99 19.42 -5.08
N SER A 42 -18.27 19.46 -4.72
CA SER A 42 -18.95 18.31 -4.11
C SER A 42 -18.90 17.10 -5.04
N GLY A 43 -18.97 17.32 -6.36
CA GLY A 43 -18.83 16.27 -7.37
C GLY A 43 -17.48 15.53 -7.27
N VAL A 44 -16.37 16.25 -7.12
CA VAL A 44 -15.04 15.67 -6.95
C VAL A 44 -14.94 14.84 -5.67
N ALA A 45 -15.31 15.40 -4.53
CA ALA A 45 -15.23 14.69 -3.25
C ALA A 45 -16.14 13.45 -3.24
N ASN A 46 -17.38 13.58 -3.70
CA ASN A 46 -18.34 12.48 -3.78
C ASN A 46 -17.86 11.38 -4.73
N TYR A 47 -17.26 11.73 -5.88
CA TYR A 47 -16.68 10.75 -6.79
C TYR A 47 -15.61 9.90 -6.08
N TYR A 48 -14.69 10.53 -5.36
CA TYR A 48 -13.63 9.77 -4.69
C TYR A 48 -14.10 9.00 -3.46
N VAL A 49 -15.17 9.44 -2.79
CA VAL A 49 -15.90 8.61 -1.81
C VAL A 49 -16.46 7.35 -2.48
N LEU A 50 -17.08 7.49 -3.65
CA LEU A 50 -17.58 6.34 -4.42
C LEU A 50 -16.45 5.41 -4.87
N VAL A 51 -15.30 5.95 -5.29
CA VAL A 51 -14.11 5.16 -5.65
C VAL A 51 -13.63 4.32 -4.47
N ASP A 52 -13.43 4.93 -3.30
CA ASP A 52 -12.94 4.22 -2.11
C ASP A 52 -13.92 3.10 -1.69
N ARG A 53 -15.23 3.39 -1.69
CA ARG A 53 -16.26 2.40 -1.39
C ARG A 53 -16.33 1.29 -2.44
N LEU A 54 -16.17 1.61 -3.72
CA LEU A 54 -16.09 0.62 -4.80
C LEU A 54 -14.92 -0.33 -4.58
N CYS A 55 -13.74 0.18 -4.26
CA CYS A 55 -12.54 -0.64 -4.05
C CYS A 55 -12.67 -1.59 -2.85
N ASP A 56 -13.41 -1.18 -1.82
CA ASP A 56 -13.73 -2.03 -0.66
C ASP A 56 -14.82 -3.07 -0.98
N ALA A 57 -15.86 -2.68 -1.69
CA ALA A 57 -17.05 -3.50 -1.90
C ALA A 57 -16.94 -4.44 -3.11
N TYR A 58 -16.13 -4.11 -4.11
CA TYR A 58 -15.99 -4.92 -5.31
C TYR A 58 -15.08 -6.12 -5.05
N TYR A 59 -15.63 -7.31 -5.30
CA TYR A 59 -14.89 -8.57 -5.26
C TYR A 59 -15.35 -9.49 -6.39
N ASP A 60 -14.43 -10.31 -6.87
CA ASP A 60 -14.67 -11.35 -7.87
C ASP A 60 -14.91 -12.73 -7.22
N SER A 61 -14.56 -12.87 -5.93
CA SER A 61 -14.77 -14.09 -5.13
C SER A 61 -15.09 -13.74 -3.68
N ASP A 62 -16.04 -14.48 -3.09
CA ASP A 62 -16.40 -14.38 -1.66
C ASP A 62 -15.35 -15.00 -0.72
N ALA A 63 -14.28 -15.59 -1.26
CA ALA A 63 -13.14 -16.10 -0.51
C ALA A 63 -12.54 -15.01 0.40
N ASN A 64 -12.08 -15.38 1.60
CA ASN A 64 -11.25 -14.53 2.45
C ASN A 64 -9.77 -14.76 2.09
N HIS A 65 -9.04 -13.74 1.66
CA HIS A 65 -7.66 -13.90 1.19
C HIS A 65 -6.67 -14.40 2.25
N LEU A 66 -6.99 -14.34 3.54
CA LEU A 66 -6.12 -14.85 4.62
C LEU A 66 -6.46 -16.29 4.99
N LEU A 67 -7.74 -16.66 4.92
CA LEU A 67 -8.22 -17.95 5.41
C LEU A 67 -8.47 -18.98 4.30
N SER A 68 -8.51 -18.56 3.04
CA SER A 68 -8.76 -19.45 1.90
C SER A 68 -7.49 -20.18 1.47
N SER A 69 -7.66 -21.32 0.79
CA SER A 69 -6.55 -22.09 0.24
C SER A 69 -5.81 -21.33 -0.87
N GLU A 70 -4.59 -21.77 -1.20
CA GLU A 70 -3.80 -21.21 -2.33
C GLU A 70 -4.54 -21.36 -3.67
N ALA A 71 -5.39 -22.38 -3.81
CA ALA A 71 -6.21 -22.57 -5.02
C ALA A 71 -7.34 -21.53 -5.14
N GLU A 72 -7.81 -20.98 -4.01
CA GLU A 72 -8.92 -20.03 -3.95
C GLU A 72 -8.46 -18.56 -3.95
N TYR A 73 -7.20 -18.30 -3.56
CA TYR A 73 -6.63 -16.95 -3.51
C TYR A 73 -5.27 -16.85 -4.21
N THR A 74 -5.30 -16.37 -5.45
CA THR A 74 -4.10 -16.07 -6.22
C THR A 74 -3.47 -14.75 -5.80
N HIS A 75 -2.16 -14.76 -5.57
CA HIS A 75 -1.38 -13.57 -5.25
C HIS A 75 0.08 -13.75 -5.69
N SER A 76 0.75 -12.66 -6.06
CA SER A 76 2.14 -12.69 -6.53
C SER A 76 2.90 -11.41 -6.15
N LEU A 77 4.15 -11.60 -5.72
CA LEU A 77 5.15 -10.54 -5.58
C LEU A 77 6.09 -10.50 -6.79
N GLU A 78 6.03 -11.49 -7.68
CA GLU A 78 6.89 -11.65 -8.86
C GLU A 78 6.31 -10.89 -10.06
N ILE A 79 6.03 -9.61 -9.86
CA ILE A 79 5.46 -8.72 -10.86
C ILE A 79 6.12 -7.35 -10.79
N SER A 80 6.33 -6.70 -11.94
CA SER A 80 6.85 -5.33 -11.94
C SER A 80 5.78 -4.34 -11.50
N ALA A 81 6.18 -3.20 -10.92
CA ALA A 81 5.27 -2.14 -10.52
C ALA A 81 4.42 -1.60 -11.68
N GLU A 82 5.03 -1.45 -12.86
CA GLU A 82 4.32 -1.06 -14.08
C GLU A 82 3.19 -2.05 -14.42
N SER A 83 3.46 -3.35 -14.31
CA SER A 83 2.48 -4.39 -14.58
C SER A 83 1.41 -4.45 -13.49
N ALA A 84 1.79 -4.27 -12.23
CA ALA A 84 0.87 -4.21 -11.09
C ALA A 84 -0.16 -3.10 -11.27
N PHE A 85 0.27 -1.89 -11.66
CA PHE A 85 -0.63 -0.77 -11.90
C PHE A 85 -1.60 -1.03 -13.07
N LYS A 86 -1.10 -1.58 -14.19
CA LYS A 86 -1.92 -1.87 -15.37
C LYS A 86 -2.86 -3.06 -15.16
N LYS A 87 -2.46 -4.03 -14.31
CA LYS A 87 -3.17 -5.29 -14.08
C LYS A 87 -3.19 -5.65 -12.58
N PRO A 88 -4.01 -4.96 -11.76
CA PRO A 88 -4.12 -5.19 -10.32
C PRO A 88 -4.31 -6.67 -9.93
N ARG A 89 -5.10 -7.41 -10.71
CA ARG A 89 -5.38 -8.84 -10.48
C ARG A 89 -4.17 -9.76 -10.58
N ALA A 90 -3.10 -9.30 -11.22
CA ALA A 90 -1.85 -10.07 -11.28
C ALA A 90 -1.06 -9.99 -9.96
N VAL A 91 -1.35 -8.99 -9.10
CA VAL A 91 -0.80 -8.89 -7.74
C VAL A 91 -1.63 -9.72 -6.76
N SER A 92 -2.96 -9.56 -6.78
CA SER A 92 -3.90 -10.30 -5.94
C SER A 92 -5.28 -10.42 -6.57
N ALA A 93 -5.96 -11.55 -6.32
CA ALA A 93 -7.38 -11.65 -6.63
C ALA A 93 -8.19 -10.64 -5.79
N ARG A 94 -9.25 -10.08 -6.39
CA ARG A 94 -10.21 -9.25 -5.64
C ARG A 94 -11.13 -10.15 -4.83
N THR A 95 -10.73 -10.40 -3.60
CA THR A 95 -11.52 -11.08 -2.58
C THR A 95 -12.28 -10.06 -1.74
N ARG A 96 -13.33 -10.53 -1.06
CA ARG A 96 -14.07 -9.72 -0.09
C ARG A 96 -13.12 -9.13 0.95
N ILE A 97 -13.26 -7.83 1.19
CA ILE A 97 -12.55 -7.11 2.24
C ILE A 97 -13.30 -7.24 3.56
N ASP A 98 -12.57 -7.47 4.63
CA ASP A 98 -13.05 -7.57 6.01
C ASP A 98 -12.14 -6.70 6.89
N TRP A 99 -12.54 -5.44 7.08
CA TRP A 99 -11.83 -4.48 7.92
C TRP A 99 -11.97 -4.69 9.43
N PRO A 100 -13.11 -5.19 9.98
CA PRO A 100 -13.23 -5.42 11.40
C PRO A 100 -12.11 -6.31 11.97
N ALA A 101 -11.57 -5.91 13.12
CA ALA A 101 -10.55 -6.67 13.85
C ALA A 101 -11.15 -7.95 14.44
N ARG A 102 -10.70 -9.11 13.97
CA ARG A 102 -11.19 -10.43 14.42
C ARG A 102 -10.11 -11.27 15.08
N PHE A 103 -8.89 -11.23 14.55
CA PHE A 103 -7.77 -12.02 15.04
C PHE A 103 -6.44 -11.30 14.82
N HIS A 104 -5.45 -11.58 15.66
CA HIS A 104 -4.11 -11.02 15.50
C HIS A 104 -3.46 -11.49 14.21
N CYS A 105 -2.72 -10.59 13.56
CA CYS A 105 -1.94 -10.95 12.38
C CYS A 105 -0.85 -11.97 12.71
N ASN A 106 -0.48 -12.77 11.72
CA ASN A 106 0.53 -13.82 11.81
C ASN A 106 1.46 -13.75 10.60
N THR A 107 2.71 -14.19 10.73
CA THR A 107 3.72 -14.15 9.68
C THR A 107 3.25 -14.76 8.36
N LYS A 108 2.47 -15.86 8.42
CA LYS A 108 1.94 -16.53 7.22
C LYS A 108 0.95 -15.68 6.40
N PHE A 109 0.42 -14.61 6.99
CA PHE A 109 -0.54 -13.73 6.34
C PHE A 109 0.12 -12.54 5.64
N MET A 110 1.38 -12.21 5.96
CA MET A 110 2.01 -10.96 5.54
C MET A 110 1.99 -10.75 4.02
N LYS A 111 2.52 -11.72 3.26
CA LYS A 111 2.48 -11.67 1.80
C LYS A 111 1.06 -11.46 1.25
N ARG A 112 0.07 -12.17 1.78
CA ARG A 112 -1.32 -12.13 1.31
C ARG A 112 -1.99 -10.80 1.61
N VAL A 113 -1.79 -10.26 2.82
CA VAL A 113 -2.23 -8.93 3.25
C VAL A 113 -1.62 -7.87 2.35
N TRP A 114 -0.29 -7.89 2.20
CA TRP A 114 0.42 -6.88 1.44
C TRP A 114 -0.01 -6.88 -0.04
N CYS A 115 -0.05 -8.04 -0.69
CA CYS A 115 -0.58 -8.17 -2.05
C CYS A 115 -2.01 -7.63 -2.17
N ARG A 116 -2.88 -7.86 -1.17
CA ARG A 116 -4.27 -7.38 -1.22
C ARG A 116 -4.33 -5.87 -1.08
N VAL A 117 -3.60 -5.28 -0.14
CA VAL A 117 -3.54 -3.83 0.10
C VAL A 117 -3.00 -3.11 -1.13
N ILE A 118 -1.92 -3.61 -1.74
CA ILE A 118 -1.39 -3.06 -3.00
C ILE A 118 -2.41 -3.20 -4.13
N GLY A 119 -3.14 -4.32 -4.21
CA GLY A 119 -4.24 -4.49 -5.17
C GLY A 119 -5.32 -3.42 -5.03
N ILE A 120 -5.78 -3.14 -3.81
CA ILE A 120 -6.75 -2.07 -3.51
C ILE A 120 -6.20 -0.71 -3.96
N TYR A 121 -4.94 -0.42 -3.62
CA TYR A 121 -4.27 0.83 -4.00
C TYR A 121 -4.17 0.99 -5.53
N THR A 122 -3.80 -0.06 -6.27
CA THR A 122 -3.74 -0.01 -7.73
C THR A 122 -5.10 0.22 -8.38
N ASP A 123 -6.16 -0.43 -7.87
CA ASP A 123 -7.51 -0.20 -8.35
C ASP A 123 -7.96 1.24 -8.07
N TRP A 124 -7.72 1.73 -6.85
CA TRP A 124 -8.02 3.11 -6.47
C TRP A 124 -7.30 4.13 -7.35
N ALA A 125 -5.98 3.99 -7.52
CA ALA A 125 -5.16 4.94 -8.27
C ALA A 125 -5.55 4.97 -9.77
N SER A 126 -6.11 3.88 -10.30
CA SER A 126 -6.57 3.82 -11.69
C SER A 126 -7.79 4.71 -11.99
N HIS A 127 -8.48 5.21 -10.96
CA HIS A 127 -9.61 6.15 -11.11
C HIS A 127 -9.17 7.61 -11.21
N ILE A 128 -7.87 7.92 -11.09
CA ILE A 128 -7.35 9.28 -11.07
C ILE A 128 -7.01 9.72 -12.49
N PRO A 129 -7.78 10.64 -13.11
CA PRO A 129 -7.62 10.98 -14.52
C PRO A 129 -6.29 11.68 -14.82
N GLU A 130 -5.75 12.47 -13.89
CA GLU A 130 -4.49 13.19 -14.11
C GLU A 130 -3.29 12.25 -14.23
N VAL A 131 -3.40 11.01 -13.75
CA VAL A 131 -2.37 9.99 -13.89
C VAL A 131 -2.20 9.54 -15.36
N ILE A 132 -3.26 9.67 -16.16
CA ILE A 132 -3.24 9.35 -17.61
C ILE A 132 -2.43 10.40 -18.39
N GLU A 133 -2.28 11.61 -17.85
CA GLU A 133 -1.51 12.69 -18.48
C GLU A 133 0.01 12.50 -18.31
N LEU A 134 0.43 11.68 -17.35
CA LEU A 134 1.84 11.33 -17.12
C LEU A 134 2.32 10.33 -18.17
N ASP A 135 3.61 10.39 -18.52
CA ASP A 135 4.22 9.33 -19.29
C ASP A 135 4.38 8.04 -18.45
N ASP A 136 4.64 6.92 -19.11
CA ASP A 136 4.71 5.61 -18.46
C ASP A 136 5.78 5.55 -17.36
N LYS A 137 6.88 6.30 -17.50
CA LYS A 137 7.98 6.34 -16.52
C LYS A 137 7.58 7.12 -15.28
N ASP A 138 7.14 8.37 -15.45
CA ASP A 138 6.69 9.25 -14.36
C ASP A 138 5.51 8.64 -13.61
N ARG A 139 4.58 7.98 -14.32
CA ARG A 139 3.46 7.27 -13.72
C ARG A 139 3.93 6.13 -12.83
N THR A 140 4.91 5.34 -13.28
CA THR A 140 5.45 4.23 -12.50
C THR A 140 6.18 4.73 -11.25
N ILE A 141 6.96 5.81 -11.38
CA ILE A 141 7.64 6.46 -10.26
C ILE A 141 6.64 6.98 -9.23
N LEU A 142 5.61 7.72 -9.67
CA LEU A 142 4.58 8.24 -8.79
C LEU A 142 3.87 7.09 -8.05
N PHE A 143 3.47 6.05 -8.79
CA PHE A 143 2.80 4.90 -8.22
C PHE A 143 3.63 4.21 -7.13
N LEU A 144 4.94 3.99 -7.39
CA LEU A 144 5.87 3.37 -6.46
C LEU A 144 6.03 4.21 -5.20
N GLU A 145 6.45 5.47 -5.35
CA GLU A 145 6.75 6.34 -4.21
C GLU A 145 5.53 6.64 -3.33
N ARG A 146 4.32 6.57 -3.89
CA ARG A 146 3.08 6.91 -3.19
C ARG A 146 2.33 5.70 -2.66
N SER A 147 2.76 4.48 -2.98
CA SER A 147 2.11 3.24 -2.52
C SER A 147 2.00 3.21 -1.01
N VAL A 148 3.14 3.20 -0.32
CA VAL A 148 3.25 3.17 1.14
C VAL A 148 2.44 4.29 1.83
N PRO A 149 2.68 5.59 1.61
CA PRO A 149 1.97 6.63 2.35
C PRO A 149 0.45 6.57 2.13
N VAL A 150 0.00 6.22 0.92
CA VAL A 150 -1.43 6.10 0.63
C VAL A 150 -2.04 4.87 1.29
N THR A 151 -1.35 3.72 1.30
CA THR A 151 -1.84 2.50 1.96
C THR A 151 -1.84 2.63 3.47
N GLU A 152 -0.84 3.28 4.06
CA GLU A 152 -0.78 3.52 5.50
C GLU A 152 -1.88 4.48 5.96
N LEU A 153 -2.11 5.56 5.21
CA LEU A 153 -3.26 6.42 5.45
C LEU A 153 -4.59 5.65 5.35
N GLN A 154 -4.70 4.72 4.39
CA GLN A 154 -5.89 3.91 4.23
C GLN A 154 -6.15 3.02 5.44
N VAL A 155 -5.18 2.20 5.87
CA VAL A 155 -5.38 1.31 7.03
C VAL A 155 -5.59 2.08 8.33
N ALA A 156 -4.91 3.23 8.51
CA ALA A 156 -5.12 4.10 9.67
C ALA A 156 -6.53 4.70 9.69
N TYR A 157 -7.03 5.19 8.56
CA TYR A 157 -8.40 5.68 8.46
C TYR A 157 -9.43 4.57 8.68
N LYS A 158 -9.20 3.36 8.18
CA LYS A 158 -10.05 2.19 8.46
C LYS A 158 -10.07 1.85 9.95
N ALA A 159 -8.96 2.01 10.67
CA ALA A 159 -8.95 1.85 12.12
C ALA A 159 -9.90 2.84 12.81
N VAL A 160 -9.97 4.09 12.34
CA VAL A 160 -10.93 5.09 12.85
C VAL A 160 -12.36 4.73 12.46
N GLN A 161 -12.61 4.45 11.17
CA GLN A 161 -13.95 4.16 10.63
C GLN A 161 -14.62 2.97 11.32
N PHE A 162 -13.86 1.92 11.61
CA PHE A 162 -14.38 0.70 12.25
C PHE A 162 -14.18 0.66 13.77
N ASN A 163 -13.70 1.77 14.37
CA ASN A 163 -13.32 1.84 15.78
C ASN A 163 -12.46 0.64 16.22
N SER A 164 -11.47 0.30 15.41
CA SER A 164 -10.63 -0.88 15.58
C SER A 164 -9.69 -0.73 16.78
N PRO A 165 -9.44 -1.80 17.56
CA PRO A 165 -8.45 -1.83 18.64
C PRO A 165 -6.99 -1.85 18.14
N GLY A 166 -6.78 -1.78 16.82
CA GLY A 166 -5.48 -1.78 16.17
C GLY A 166 -5.55 -1.42 14.70
N ILE A 167 -4.44 -1.56 13.97
CA ILE A 167 -4.40 -1.33 12.51
C ILE A 167 -4.98 -2.57 11.79
N PRO A 168 -6.11 -2.45 11.07
CA PRO A 168 -6.75 -3.58 10.38
C PRO A 168 -6.07 -3.94 9.06
N MET A 169 -5.99 -5.23 8.74
CA MET A 169 -5.24 -5.81 7.61
C MET A 169 -6.16 -6.44 6.55
N SER A 170 -7.26 -5.77 6.22
CA SER A 170 -8.21 -6.06 5.11
C SER A 170 -8.89 -7.43 5.04
N GLY A 171 -8.51 -8.42 5.86
CA GLY A 171 -9.04 -9.80 5.87
C GLY A 171 -9.45 -10.33 7.25
N GLY A 172 -9.72 -9.44 8.20
CA GLY A 172 -10.04 -9.74 9.60
C GLY A 172 -8.84 -9.77 10.54
N ALA A 173 -7.62 -9.83 9.99
CA ALA A 173 -6.39 -9.70 10.76
C ALA A 173 -6.18 -8.24 11.21
N TYR A 174 -5.51 -8.03 12.35
CA TYR A 174 -5.09 -6.70 12.79
C TYR A 174 -3.81 -6.73 13.61
N PHE A 175 -3.16 -5.56 13.72
CA PHE A 175 -2.06 -5.31 14.66
C PHE A 175 -2.54 -4.43 15.82
N PRO A 176 -2.57 -4.95 17.07
CA PRO A 176 -3.15 -4.25 18.21
C PRO A 176 -2.36 -3.00 18.61
N PHE A 177 -3.08 -1.97 19.10
CA PHE A 177 -2.46 -0.80 19.73
C PHE A 177 -1.99 -1.06 21.16
N ASN A 178 -2.63 -2.01 21.85
CA ASN A 178 -2.32 -2.34 23.23
C ASN A 178 -1.02 -3.16 23.32
N ALA A 179 -0.08 -2.72 24.15
CA ALA A 179 1.23 -3.36 24.29
C ALA A 179 1.18 -4.81 24.82
N GLU A 180 0.20 -5.18 25.64
CA GLU A 180 0.02 -6.55 26.10
C GLU A 180 -0.55 -7.44 24.99
N GLU A 181 -1.51 -6.94 24.20
CA GLU A 181 -2.01 -7.65 23.03
C GLU A 181 -0.93 -7.81 21.94
N GLN A 182 -0.02 -6.83 21.79
CA GLN A 182 1.11 -6.95 20.86
C GLN A 182 2.02 -8.14 21.19
N LYS A 183 2.11 -8.58 22.46
CA LYS A 183 2.86 -9.80 22.85
C LYS A 183 2.18 -11.08 22.37
N LEU A 184 0.90 -11.02 21.99
CA LEU A 184 0.13 -12.13 21.44
C LEU A 184 0.23 -12.21 19.91
N VAL A 185 0.80 -11.19 19.26
CA VAL A 185 1.13 -11.21 17.84
C VAL A 185 2.34 -12.11 17.62
N ASP A 186 2.41 -12.72 16.43
CA ASP A 186 3.53 -13.59 16.05
C ASP A 186 4.89 -12.87 16.20
N ALA A 187 5.76 -13.49 17.00
CA ALA A 187 7.08 -12.97 17.36
C ALA A 187 8.03 -12.82 16.16
N ASN A 188 7.75 -13.46 15.03
CA ASN A 188 8.59 -13.31 13.82
C ASN A 188 8.25 -12.05 13.01
N ILE A 189 7.14 -11.37 13.27
CA ILE A 189 6.75 -10.13 12.55
C ILE A 189 6.63 -8.91 13.45
N MET A 190 6.20 -9.10 14.71
CA MET A 190 5.98 -7.97 15.61
C MET A 190 7.21 -7.07 15.80
N PRO A 191 8.46 -7.57 15.88
CA PRO A 191 9.64 -6.71 16.00
C PRO A 191 9.80 -5.69 14.87
N TYR A 192 9.32 -6.01 13.65
CA TYR A 192 9.39 -5.15 12.47
C TYR A 192 8.22 -4.17 12.39
N LEU A 193 7.06 -4.54 12.93
CA LEU A 193 5.84 -3.75 12.79
C LEU A 193 5.51 -2.92 14.03
N HIS A 194 6.14 -3.19 15.17
CA HIS A 194 5.86 -2.52 16.44
C HIS A 194 6.01 -1.00 16.34
N ARG A 195 7.10 -0.54 15.74
CA ARG A 195 7.38 0.88 15.57
C ARG A 195 6.34 1.55 14.67
N LEU A 196 6.03 0.93 13.53
CA LEU A 196 5.04 1.45 12.58
C LEU A 196 3.64 1.49 13.19
N VAL A 197 3.19 0.42 13.84
CA VAL A 197 1.86 0.33 14.46
C VAL A 197 1.67 1.39 15.55
N ASN A 198 2.66 1.57 16.42
CA ASN A 198 2.61 2.59 17.45
C ASN A 198 2.63 4.00 16.85
N PHE A 199 3.47 4.24 15.85
CA PHE A 199 3.54 5.52 15.15
C PHE A 199 2.21 5.88 14.49
N LEU A 200 1.61 4.95 13.72
CA LEU A 200 0.31 5.17 13.10
C LEU A 200 -0.77 5.42 14.15
N HIS A 201 -0.73 4.72 15.28
CA HIS A 201 -1.69 4.94 16.35
C HIS A 201 -1.61 6.38 16.91
N THR A 202 -0.41 6.81 17.30
CA THR A 202 -0.21 8.10 18.00
C THR A 202 -0.27 9.29 17.06
N GLU A 203 0.33 9.18 15.87
CA GLU A 203 0.51 10.32 14.98
C GLU A 203 -0.63 10.49 13.97
N ILE A 204 -1.38 9.42 13.71
CA ILE A 204 -2.42 9.41 12.66
C ILE A 204 -3.79 9.05 13.22
N VAL A 205 -3.97 7.85 13.78
CA VAL A 205 -5.29 7.33 14.17
C VAL A 205 -5.93 8.19 15.25
N ILE A 206 -5.17 8.55 16.30
CA ILE A 206 -5.67 9.44 17.36
C ILE A 206 -6.01 10.83 16.79
N PRO A 207 -5.10 11.54 16.11
CA PRO A 207 -5.40 12.85 15.53
C PRO A 207 -6.56 12.85 14.53
N VAL A 208 -6.66 11.86 13.64
CA VAL A 208 -7.77 11.73 12.68
C VAL A 208 -9.11 11.55 13.41
N ARG A 209 -9.12 10.76 14.49
CA ARG A 209 -10.30 10.54 15.34
C ARG A 209 -10.70 11.82 16.08
N GLU A 210 -9.74 12.50 16.71
CA GLU A 210 -9.97 13.75 17.47
C GLU A 210 -10.43 14.89 16.56
N LEU A 211 -9.87 14.97 15.36
CA LEU A 211 -10.27 15.95 14.34
C LEU A 211 -11.70 15.70 13.81
N GLY A 212 -12.22 14.48 13.98
CA GLY A 212 -13.48 14.06 13.38
C GLY A 212 -13.42 14.21 11.86
N LEU A 213 -12.36 13.68 11.24
CA LEU A 213 -12.15 13.80 9.80
C LEU A 213 -13.31 13.15 9.04
N THR A 214 -13.97 13.90 8.15
CA THR A 214 -15.08 13.36 7.36
C THR A 214 -14.57 12.49 6.22
N GLU A 215 -15.44 11.63 5.66
CA GLU A 215 -15.06 10.77 4.53
C GLU A 215 -14.64 11.58 3.30
N LYS A 216 -15.31 12.72 3.06
CA LYS A 216 -14.97 13.63 1.96
C LYS A 216 -13.60 14.29 2.17
N GLU A 217 -13.32 14.75 3.39
CA GLU A 217 -12.02 15.33 3.71
C GLU A 217 -10.91 14.29 3.60
N TYR A 218 -11.15 13.07 4.07
CA TYR A 218 -10.23 11.96 3.98
C TYR A 218 -9.84 11.65 2.52
N VAL A 219 -10.81 11.48 1.62
CA VAL A 219 -10.48 11.14 0.22
C VAL A 219 -9.76 12.28 -0.49
N VAL A 220 -10.08 13.53 -0.17
CA VAL A 220 -9.35 14.69 -0.72
C VAL A 220 -7.94 14.78 -0.16
N MET A 221 -7.75 14.54 1.15
CA MET A 221 -6.43 14.47 1.78
C MET A 221 -5.57 13.35 1.15
N LYS A 222 -6.16 12.17 0.91
CA LYS A 222 -5.52 11.03 0.22
C LYS A 222 -5.03 11.40 -1.18
N LEU A 223 -5.79 12.21 -1.93
CA LEU A 223 -5.36 12.73 -3.24
C LEU A 223 -4.22 13.75 -3.14
N ILE A 224 -4.27 14.64 -2.14
CA ILE A 224 -3.17 15.60 -1.91
C ILE A 224 -1.88 14.86 -1.57
N LEU A 225 -1.97 13.82 -0.74
CA LEU A 225 -0.86 12.92 -0.40
C LEU A 225 -0.33 12.17 -1.63
N PHE A 226 -1.23 11.65 -2.47
CA PHE A 226 -0.83 10.98 -3.71
C PHE A 226 -0.09 11.92 -4.67
N PHE A 227 -0.50 13.19 -4.77
CA PHE A 227 0.22 14.21 -5.55
C PHE A 227 1.32 14.95 -4.76
N SER A 228 1.93 14.29 -3.77
CA SER A 228 3.15 14.77 -3.10
C SER A 228 4.32 14.93 -4.08
N ALA A 229 5.28 15.80 -3.72
CA ALA A 229 6.42 16.08 -4.59
C ALA A 229 7.40 14.89 -4.65
N SER A 230 7.91 14.61 -5.84
CA SER A 230 9.01 13.66 -6.08
C SER A 230 10.18 14.39 -6.74
N SER A 231 11.40 14.05 -6.31
CA SER A 231 12.64 14.61 -6.88
C SER A 231 12.97 14.01 -8.24
N VAL A 232 12.60 12.75 -8.48
CA VAL A 232 13.00 11.94 -9.65
C VAL A 232 12.04 12.00 -10.84
N ILE A 233 10.84 12.59 -10.65
CA ILE A 233 9.87 12.82 -11.72
C ILE A 233 10.36 13.90 -12.70
N SER A 234 10.03 13.72 -13.99
CA SER A 234 10.40 14.66 -15.05
C SER A 234 9.84 16.07 -14.82
N PRO A 235 10.39 17.12 -15.47
CA PRO A 235 9.82 18.47 -15.38
C PRO A 235 8.35 18.55 -15.77
N LYS A 236 7.94 17.81 -16.82
CA LYS A 236 6.54 17.76 -17.27
C LYS A 236 5.64 17.04 -16.25
N GLY A 237 6.10 15.92 -15.70
CA GLY A 237 5.37 15.21 -14.64
C GLY A 237 5.22 16.07 -13.38
N LYS A 238 6.26 16.83 -13.00
CA LYS A 238 6.22 17.79 -11.89
C LYS A 238 5.17 18.88 -12.11
N GLU A 239 5.00 19.38 -13.34
CA GLU A 239 3.95 20.35 -13.65
C GLU A 239 2.56 19.75 -13.41
N ILE A 240 2.30 18.55 -13.92
CA ILE A 240 1.03 17.82 -13.75
C ILE A 240 0.75 17.62 -12.25
N ILE A 241 1.72 17.10 -11.50
CA ILE A 241 1.60 16.86 -10.05
C ILE A 241 1.33 18.15 -9.29
N ASN A 242 2.07 19.22 -9.57
CA ASN A 242 1.89 20.50 -8.89
C ASN A 242 0.52 21.12 -9.18
N ARG A 243 0.04 21.02 -10.43
CA ARG A 243 -1.29 21.47 -10.83
C ARG A 243 -2.38 20.66 -10.12
N SER A 244 -2.28 19.33 -10.10
CA SER A 244 -3.23 18.44 -9.42
C SER A 244 -3.25 18.69 -7.91
N ARG A 245 -2.08 18.80 -7.27
CA ARG A 245 -1.98 19.12 -5.85
C ARG A 245 -2.62 20.46 -5.50
N ARG A 246 -2.41 21.50 -6.31
CA ARG A 246 -3.05 22.81 -6.12
C ARG A 246 -4.57 22.72 -6.27
N PHE A 247 -5.03 21.95 -7.26
CA PHE A 247 -6.44 21.69 -7.46
C PHE A 247 -7.07 21.02 -6.23
N TYR A 248 -6.51 19.90 -5.76
CA TYR A 248 -7.08 19.16 -4.62
C TYR A 248 -6.98 19.93 -3.29
N ARG A 249 -5.97 20.79 -3.08
CA ARG A 249 -5.96 21.71 -1.93
C ARG A 249 -7.12 22.70 -1.96
N ASN A 250 -7.46 23.24 -3.13
CA ASN A 250 -8.63 24.11 -3.29
C ASN A 250 -9.94 23.32 -3.05
N ILE A 251 -10.03 22.08 -3.55
CA ILE A 251 -11.15 21.19 -3.27
C ILE A 251 -11.28 20.94 -1.77
N LEU A 252 -10.18 20.74 -1.03
CA LEU A 252 -10.22 20.55 0.43
C LEU A 252 -10.82 21.76 1.14
N CYS A 253 -10.34 22.98 0.84
CA CYS A 253 -10.88 24.20 1.45
C CYS A 253 -12.39 24.31 1.25
N LYS A 254 -12.86 24.08 0.03
CA LYS A 254 -14.29 24.17 -0.29
C LYS A 254 -15.10 23.02 0.30
N THR A 255 -14.52 21.82 0.38
CA THR A 255 -15.14 20.66 1.04
C THR A 255 -15.39 20.96 2.52
N VAL A 256 -14.41 21.56 3.21
CA VAL A 256 -14.57 21.98 4.61
C VAL A 256 -15.70 23.00 4.75
N GLN A 257 -15.78 24.00 3.87
CA GLN A 257 -16.86 25.00 3.88
C GLN A 257 -18.25 24.37 3.65
N GLU A 258 -18.34 23.35 2.81
CA GLU A 258 -19.59 22.63 2.54
C GLU A 258 -20.01 21.70 3.69
N GLU A 259 -19.06 21.00 4.32
CA GLU A 259 -19.33 20.09 5.45
C GLU A 259 -19.59 20.86 6.75
N PHE A 260 -19.00 22.05 6.89
CA PHE A 260 -19.15 22.93 8.05
C PHE A 260 -19.61 24.34 7.63
N PRO A 261 -20.86 24.53 7.14
CA PRO A 261 -21.34 25.84 6.66
C PRO A 261 -21.43 26.92 7.72
N HIS A 262 -21.32 26.53 9.00
CA HIS A 262 -21.38 27.41 10.16
C HIS A 262 -20.00 27.91 10.59
N TYR A 263 -18.91 27.38 10.01
CA TYR A 263 -17.56 27.84 10.30
C TYR A 263 -17.33 29.22 9.69
N GLU A 264 -16.74 30.09 10.51
CA GLU A 264 -16.14 31.32 10.02
C GLU A 264 -14.88 31.00 9.18
N ILE A 265 -14.37 32.02 8.48
CA ILE A 265 -13.20 31.88 7.60
C ILE A 265 -12.00 31.35 8.38
N ASP A 266 -11.74 31.86 9.59
CA ASP A 266 -10.61 31.44 10.41
C ASP A 266 -10.73 29.99 10.88
N GLU A 267 -11.94 29.55 11.23
CA GLU A 267 -12.21 28.15 11.65
C GLU A 267 -12.02 27.18 10.47
N THR A 268 -12.49 27.58 9.28
CA THR A 268 -12.26 26.83 8.04
C THR A 268 -10.76 26.67 7.78
N LEU A 269 -9.99 27.75 7.87
CA LEU A 269 -8.55 27.73 7.63
C LEU A 269 -7.80 26.89 8.69
N GLN A 270 -8.20 26.99 9.95
CA GLN A 270 -7.63 26.16 11.02
C GLN A 270 -7.89 24.68 10.79
N ARG A 271 -9.10 24.29 10.37
CA ARG A 271 -9.41 22.90 10.04
C ARG A 271 -8.61 22.40 8.84
N VAL A 272 -8.53 23.18 7.76
CA VAL A 272 -7.70 22.83 6.59
C VAL A 272 -6.23 22.67 7.00
N ALA A 273 -5.69 23.57 7.83
CA ALA A 273 -4.33 23.46 8.33
C ALA A 273 -4.13 22.17 9.15
N ALA A 274 -5.04 21.85 10.06
CA ALA A 274 -4.99 20.61 10.85
C ALA A 274 -4.99 19.35 9.98
N ILE A 275 -5.79 19.32 8.90
CA ILE A 275 -5.79 18.21 7.92
C ILE A 275 -4.44 18.15 7.18
N MET A 276 -3.93 19.29 6.73
CA MET A 276 -2.66 19.38 6.00
C MET A 276 -1.45 18.98 6.86
N ASP A 277 -1.52 19.21 8.18
CA ASP A 277 -0.47 18.84 9.14
C ASP A 277 -0.35 17.32 9.37
N LEU A 278 -1.35 16.53 8.95
CA LEU A 278 -1.28 15.07 8.98
C LEU A 278 -0.41 14.51 7.84
N LEU A 279 -0.35 15.19 6.70
CA LEU A 279 0.40 14.73 5.52
C LEU A 279 1.88 14.46 5.80
N PRO A 280 2.67 15.37 6.43
CA PRO A 280 4.08 15.09 6.72
C PRO A 280 4.25 13.93 7.72
N ARG A 281 3.29 13.70 8.62
CA ARG A 281 3.32 12.55 9.56
C ARG A 281 3.16 11.23 8.81
N ILE A 282 2.28 11.18 7.82
CA ILE A 282 2.13 10.01 6.96
C ILE A 282 3.38 9.76 6.11
N GLU A 283 4.03 10.81 5.60
CA GLU A 283 5.30 10.65 4.89
C GLU A 283 6.41 10.09 5.81
N GLN A 284 6.36 10.36 7.11
CA GLN A 284 7.29 9.72 8.07
C GLN A 284 6.98 8.24 8.30
N ALA A 285 5.71 7.82 8.24
CA ALA A 285 5.34 6.40 8.30
C ALA A 285 6.03 5.61 7.17
N ARG A 286 6.15 6.21 5.98
CA ARG A 286 6.91 5.62 4.87
C ARG A 286 8.36 5.32 5.24
N THR A 287 9.07 6.27 5.85
CA THR A 287 10.48 6.05 6.23
C THR A 287 10.61 4.88 7.21
N ILE A 288 9.68 4.78 8.17
CA ILE A 288 9.64 3.67 9.12
C ILE A 288 9.41 2.34 8.41
N GLU A 289 8.40 2.30 7.52
CA GLU A 289 8.06 1.10 6.77
C GLU A 289 9.19 0.68 5.81
N ASP A 290 9.80 1.63 5.09
CA ASP A 290 10.90 1.37 4.15
C ASP A 290 12.06 0.68 4.88
N GLU A 291 12.41 1.10 6.10
CA GLU A 291 13.45 0.45 6.91
C GLU A 291 13.07 -0.99 7.30
N ASP A 292 11.86 -1.19 7.81
CA ASP A 292 11.43 -2.47 8.37
C ASP A 292 11.12 -3.50 7.26
N PHE A 293 10.42 -3.09 6.20
CA PHE A 293 10.07 -3.93 5.06
C PHE A 293 11.25 -4.24 4.15
N SER A 294 12.27 -3.38 4.09
CA SER A 294 13.53 -3.73 3.41
C SER A 294 14.17 -4.95 4.06
N VAL A 295 14.22 -4.99 5.40
CA VAL A 295 14.75 -6.14 6.15
C VAL A 295 13.88 -7.37 5.92
N MET A 296 12.55 -7.23 6.03
CA MET A 296 11.63 -8.35 5.78
C MET A 296 11.77 -8.92 4.36
N THR A 297 11.97 -8.05 3.36
CA THR A 297 12.17 -8.45 1.96
C THR A 297 13.51 -9.18 1.77
N ILE A 298 14.61 -8.66 2.31
CA ILE A 298 15.95 -9.24 2.19
C ILE A 298 16.02 -10.63 2.83
N PHE A 299 15.46 -10.78 4.03
CA PHE A 299 15.48 -12.04 4.79
C PHE A 299 14.26 -12.95 4.53
N ASN A 300 13.39 -12.56 3.60
CA ASN A 300 12.14 -13.27 3.26
C ASN A 300 11.24 -13.56 4.48
N ILE A 301 11.11 -12.60 5.38
CA ILE A 301 10.22 -12.70 6.54
C ILE A 301 8.79 -12.51 6.06
N GLY A 302 7.91 -13.46 6.40
CA GLY A 302 6.51 -13.43 5.95
C GLY A 302 6.33 -13.64 4.44
N ASP A 303 7.29 -14.28 3.78
CA ASP A 303 7.34 -14.50 2.34
C ASP A 303 7.28 -13.21 1.51
N MET A 304 7.93 -12.16 2.02
CA MET A 304 7.93 -10.81 1.42
C MET A 304 8.98 -10.61 0.32
N LYS A 305 9.81 -11.60 0.00
CA LYS A 305 10.77 -11.49 -1.10
C LYS A 305 10.03 -11.50 -2.45
N GLY A 306 10.34 -10.53 -3.32
CA GLY A 306 9.88 -10.53 -4.71
C GLY A 306 10.18 -9.24 -5.46
N ILE A 307 9.91 -9.22 -6.77
CA ILE A 307 10.18 -8.07 -7.66
C ILE A 307 9.43 -6.80 -7.22
N LEU A 308 8.15 -6.92 -6.85
CA LEU A 308 7.32 -5.76 -6.51
C LEU A 308 7.78 -5.08 -5.21
N PRO A 309 7.98 -5.79 -4.09
CA PRO A 309 8.56 -5.21 -2.88
C PRO A 309 9.94 -4.58 -3.13
N CYS A 310 10.81 -5.22 -3.92
CA CYS A 310 12.10 -4.63 -4.28
C CYS A 310 11.96 -3.31 -5.04
N GLY A 311 10.98 -3.18 -5.93
CA GLY A 311 10.71 -1.92 -6.63
C GLY A 311 10.17 -0.80 -5.72
N ILE A 312 9.52 -1.16 -4.61
CA ILE A 312 8.93 -0.21 -3.65
C ILE A 312 9.96 0.18 -2.57
N PHE A 313 10.64 -0.80 -1.98
CA PHE A 313 11.53 -0.63 -0.82
C PHE A 313 13.03 -0.60 -1.16
N GLY A 314 13.42 -1.08 -2.35
CA GLY A 314 14.83 -1.30 -2.74
C GLY A 314 15.66 -0.05 -3.04
N GLY A 315 15.14 1.15 -2.80
CA GLY A 315 15.85 2.41 -3.00
C GLY A 315 15.84 2.91 -4.45
N SER A 316 15.51 4.19 -4.62
CA SER A 316 15.40 4.88 -5.91
C SER A 316 16.77 5.30 -6.49
N GLY A 317 17.71 4.37 -6.62
CA GLY A 317 19.02 4.61 -7.23
C GLY A 317 19.62 3.33 -7.79
N ASP A 318 19.83 3.31 -9.11
CA ASP A 318 20.59 2.32 -9.90
C ASP A 318 19.92 1.07 -10.49
N GLU A 319 18.61 0.86 -10.38
CA GLU A 319 17.97 -0.31 -11.03
C GLU A 319 16.83 0.04 -12.00
N LEU A 320 17.16 0.82 -13.04
CA LEU A 320 16.49 0.73 -14.34
C LEU A 320 17.21 -0.20 -15.33
N ASP A 321 18.23 -0.94 -14.87
CA ASP A 321 19.04 -1.88 -15.68
C ASP A 321 18.85 -3.36 -15.28
N THR A 322 17.70 -3.70 -14.71
CA THR A 322 17.39 -5.07 -14.23
C THR A 322 17.05 -6.06 -15.33
N ARG A 323 17.17 -5.70 -16.61
CA ARG A 323 17.13 -6.70 -17.70
C ARG A 323 18.39 -7.56 -17.78
N GLU A 324 19.53 -7.12 -17.23
CA GLU A 324 20.79 -7.86 -17.36
C GLU A 324 21.17 -8.67 -16.09
N ARG A 325 20.59 -8.35 -14.92
CA ARG A 325 20.89 -9.08 -13.66
C ARG A 325 19.99 -10.28 -13.37
N ALA A 326 18.83 -10.37 -14.03
CA ALA A 326 17.92 -11.51 -13.89
C ALA A 326 18.48 -12.84 -14.46
N SER A 327 19.59 -12.80 -15.22
CA SER A 327 20.24 -13.99 -15.79
C SER A 327 21.43 -14.52 -14.97
N VAL A 328 21.87 -13.84 -13.89
CA VAL A 328 23.11 -14.23 -13.16
C VAL A 328 22.92 -14.34 -11.63
N GLY A 329 21.77 -13.96 -11.08
CA GLY A 329 21.59 -13.82 -9.63
C GLY A 329 20.87 -14.95 -8.88
N CYS A 330 20.83 -16.19 -9.38
CA CYS A 330 20.22 -17.32 -8.65
C CYS A 330 21.07 -18.60 -8.73
N THR A 331 22.35 -18.50 -8.39
CA THR A 331 23.17 -19.66 -7.99
C THR A 331 24.32 -19.18 -7.12
N ARG A 332 24.12 -19.15 -5.80
CA ARG A 332 25.26 -19.18 -4.87
C ARG A 332 24.92 -19.97 -3.61
N GLU A 333 24.47 -21.21 -3.81
CA GLU A 333 24.68 -22.28 -2.85
C GLU A 333 25.69 -23.26 -3.43
N LYS A 334 26.93 -23.17 -2.94
CA LYS A 334 27.90 -24.26 -2.71
C LYS A 334 29.24 -23.62 -2.39
N GLY A 335 29.49 -23.45 -1.10
CA GLY A 335 30.74 -22.89 -0.62
C GLY A 335 30.90 -22.99 0.89
N LEU A 336 30.50 -24.11 1.51
CA LEU A 336 30.95 -24.44 2.87
C LEU A 336 31.95 -25.60 2.83
N MET A 337 33.18 -25.25 3.22
CA MET A 337 34.23 -26.04 3.85
C MET A 337 34.62 -27.40 3.23
N ARG A 338 35.77 -27.40 2.54
CA ARG A 338 36.74 -28.50 2.65
C ARG A 338 38.03 -27.96 3.25
N VAL A 339 38.24 -28.25 4.53
CA VAL A 339 39.56 -28.17 5.17
C VAL A 339 40.35 -29.39 4.71
N HIS A 340 41.46 -29.18 4.01
CA HIS A 340 42.47 -30.21 3.80
C HIS A 340 43.89 -29.71 4.08
N PRO A 341 44.76 -30.58 4.62
CA PRO A 341 45.98 -30.19 5.29
C PRO A 341 47.15 -30.05 4.30
N ARG A 342 48.08 -29.14 4.61
CA ARG A 342 49.35 -28.98 3.89
C ARG A 342 50.17 -30.28 3.95
N LYS A 343 50.39 -30.92 2.81
CA LYS A 343 51.46 -31.91 2.61
C LYS A 343 52.71 -31.18 2.09
N GLY A 344 53.82 -31.31 2.82
CA GLY A 344 55.17 -31.03 2.32
C GLY A 344 55.71 -32.18 1.46
N PRO A 345 56.81 -31.99 0.72
CA PRO A 345 57.31 -32.97 -0.24
C PRO A 345 58.18 -34.07 0.43
N HIS A 346 57.93 -35.33 0.06
CA HIS A 346 58.86 -36.48 0.11
C HIS A 346 59.96 -36.28 -0.96
N GLU A 347 61.18 -36.84 -0.94
CA GLU A 347 61.81 -38.12 -0.55
C GLU A 347 63.31 -37.84 -0.23
N GLY A 348 64.16 -38.65 0.40
CA GLY A 348 64.10 -40.01 0.91
C GLY A 348 65.49 -40.47 1.45
N ALA A 349 65.45 -41.14 2.62
CA ALA A 349 66.19 -42.36 3.01
C ALA A 349 67.75 -42.34 3.25
N PRO A 350 68.35 -43.40 3.83
CA PRO A 350 68.41 -43.64 5.28
C PRO A 350 69.82 -44.03 5.81
N ALA A 351 69.99 -44.15 7.13
CA ALA A 351 70.55 -45.32 7.85
C ALA A 351 71.40 -45.01 9.11
N LYS A 352 71.22 -45.89 10.12
CA LYS A 352 72.15 -46.29 11.22
C LYS A 352 72.37 -45.27 12.36
N ARG A 353 72.61 -45.62 13.62
CA ARG A 353 72.42 -46.79 14.52
C ARG A 353 73.05 -46.33 15.85
N ALA A 354 72.46 -46.65 17.01
CA ALA A 354 73.03 -46.56 18.38
C ALA A 354 73.46 -45.12 18.83
N SER A 355 73.37 -44.71 20.09
CA SER A 355 73.35 -45.37 21.40
C SER A 355 72.64 -44.45 22.39
#